data_AF-A0A2N6F3N2-F1
#
_entry.id   AF-A0A2N6F3N2-F1
#
_cell.length_a   1.000
_cell.length_b   1.000
_cell.length_c   1.000
_cell.angle_alpha   90.00
_cell.angle_beta   90.00
_cell.angle_gamma   90.00
#
_symmetry.space_group_name_H-M   'P 1'
#
loop_
_entity.id
_entity.type
_entity.pdbx_description
1 polymer ?
#
loop_
_entity_poly.entity_id
_entity_poly.type
_entity_poly.pdbx_seq_one_letter_code
_entity_poly.pdbx_strand_id
1 'polypeptide(L)'
;MRPATICLFLTLLILHLAVATPGAGMSLTQSSHEYGNVIMRNSNTTTGDGTIIFQHWTHRDKYSCRLCHVDLEFSQYAGDSWITEDDNRDGRFCGACHNGQEAFPIDQCARCHARDPAHLEQMRQENERAFYKFQARLPRADYGNGIDWMKAEELGLIRIKDSLPGITSTRVDSVDNQRNESLKPLSADLPDIIFSHKKHVTWNGCGMCHPEPFQPANGATPISMRRIVSGELCGRCHGTVAFPVRDCTLCHTRPVKMGY
;
A
#
# COMPACT_ATOMS: atom_id res chain seq x y z
N MET A 1 -17.74 -43.18 -75.82
CA MET A 1 -18.53 -42.38 -74.85
C MET A 1 -18.40 -43.10 -73.50
N ARG A 2 -17.83 -42.59 -72.41
CA ARG A 2 -17.54 -41.25 -71.87
C ARG A 2 -16.23 -41.29 -71.04
N PRO A 3 -15.50 -40.18 -70.87
CA PRO A 3 -14.22 -40.16 -70.16
C PRO A 3 -14.38 -40.08 -68.63
N ALA A 4 -13.45 -40.69 -67.91
CA ALA A 4 -13.36 -40.65 -66.46
C ALA A 4 -12.99 -39.24 -65.98
N THR A 5 -13.85 -38.64 -65.15
CA THR A 5 -13.65 -37.32 -64.56
C THR A 5 -12.97 -37.49 -63.21
N ILE A 6 -11.71 -37.05 -63.10
CA ILE A 6 -10.95 -37.00 -61.86
C ILE A 6 -11.49 -35.82 -61.04
N CYS A 7 -12.13 -36.11 -59.91
CA CYS A 7 -12.63 -35.12 -58.97
C CYS A 7 -11.51 -34.78 -57.96
N LEU A 8 -10.79 -33.69 -58.20
CA LEU A 8 -9.74 -33.20 -57.30
C LEU A 8 -10.42 -32.34 -56.20
N PHE A 9 -10.67 -32.93 -55.03
CA PHE A 9 -11.12 -32.19 -53.85
C PHE A 9 -9.93 -31.40 -53.26
N LEU A 10 -9.89 -30.10 -53.53
CA LEU A 10 -8.94 -29.17 -52.90
C LEU A 10 -9.47 -28.81 -51.50
N THR A 11 -9.00 -29.50 -50.47
CA THR A 11 -9.27 -29.14 -49.07
C THR A 11 -8.41 -27.93 -48.69
N LEU A 12 -8.98 -26.73 -48.74
CA LEU A 12 -8.39 -25.52 -48.16
C LEU A 12 -8.35 -25.65 -46.63
N LEU A 13 -7.19 -26.00 -46.08
CA LEU A 13 -6.90 -25.94 -44.66
C LEU A 13 -6.68 -24.46 -44.27
N ILE A 14 -7.75 -23.78 -43.87
CA ILE A 14 -7.65 -22.42 -43.30
C ILE A 14 -7.05 -22.56 -41.90
N LEU A 15 -5.75 -22.30 -41.80
CA LEU A 15 -5.03 -22.16 -40.54
C LEU A 15 -5.55 -20.89 -39.84
N HIS A 16 -6.46 -21.03 -38.89
CA HIS A 16 -6.82 -19.94 -38.00
C HIS A 16 -5.64 -19.60 -37.10
N LEU A 17 -4.88 -18.58 -37.51
CA LEU A 17 -3.92 -17.91 -36.66
C LEU A 17 -4.70 -17.27 -35.50
N ALA A 18 -4.68 -17.92 -34.34
CA ALA A 18 -5.19 -17.33 -33.11
C ALA A 18 -4.36 -16.07 -32.83
N VAL A 19 -4.92 -14.90 -33.17
CA VAL A 19 -4.39 -13.62 -32.72
C VAL A 19 -4.58 -13.62 -31.22
N ALA A 20 -3.49 -13.87 -30.49
CA ALA A 20 -3.43 -13.62 -29.06
C ALA A 20 -3.73 -12.13 -28.86
N THR A 21 -4.95 -11.83 -28.44
CA THR A 21 -5.25 -10.54 -27.86
C THR A 21 -4.33 -10.41 -26.63
N PRO A 22 -3.57 -9.31 -26.48
CA PRO A 22 -2.87 -9.05 -25.24
C PRO A 22 -3.94 -8.73 -24.20
N GLY A 23 -4.54 -9.77 -23.65
CA GLY A 23 -5.38 -9.70 -22.48
C GLY A 23 -4.52 -9.19 -21.35
N ALA A 24 -4.94 -8.04 -20.81
CA ALA A 24 -4.61 -7.47 -19.51
C ALA A 24 -3.38 -8.09 -18.84
N GLY A 25 -2.27 -7.36 -18.90
CA GLY A 25 -1.04 -7.72 -18.22
C GLY A 25 -1.33 -8.19 -16.79
N MET A 26 -0.96 -9.44 -16.51
CA MET A 26 -0.68 -9.89 -15.16
C MET A 26 0.13 -8.79 -14.49
N SER A 27 -0.46 -8.16 -13.46
CA SER A 27 0.28 -7.25 -12.59
C SER A 27 1.48 -8.04 -12.07
N LEU A 28 2.65 -7.76 -12.65
CA LEU A 28 3.92 -8.22 -12.13
C LEU A 28 3.92 -7.89 -10.65
N THR A 29 4.23 -8.86 -9.81
CA THR A 29 4.38 -8.66 -8.37
C THR A 29 5.30 -7.47 -8.17
N GLN A 30 4.77 -6.37 -7.61
CA GLN A 30 5.54 -5.16 -7.36
C GLN A 30 6.82 -5.54 -6.60
N SER A 31 7.96 -4.98 -7.04
CA SER A 31 9.24 -5.29 -6.40
C SER A 31 9.21 -4.85 -4.93
N SER A 32 10.03 -5.49 -4.09
CA SER A 32 10.03 -5.23 -2.64
C SER A 32 10.25 -3.76 -2.29
N HIS A 33 11.17 -3.08 -2.98
CA HIS A 33 11.49 -1.67 -2.75
C HIS A 33 10.40 -0.70 -3.26
N GLU A 34 9.56 -1.16 -4.19
CA GLU A 34 8.43 -0.39 -4.68
C GLU A 34 7.18 -0.59 -3.84
N TYR A 35 7.05 -1.72 -3.14
CA TYR A 35 5.84 -2.09 -2.42
C TYR A 35 5.38 -1.01 -1.44
N GLY A 36 4.16 -0.53 -1.64
CA GLY A 36 3.57 0.57 -0.88
C GLY A 36 3.96 1.97 -1.35
N ASN A 37 4.87 2.15 -2.30
CA ASN A 37 5.17 3.48 -2.85
C ASN A 37 3.99 4.02 -3.67
N VAL A 38 3.81 5.35 -3.64
CA VAL A 38 2.73 6.05 -4.35
C VAL A 38 3.34 7.04 -5.32
N ILE A 39 2.87 7.02 -6.57
CA ILE A 39 3.16 8.09 -7.52
C ILE A 39 2.12 9.19 -7.25
N MET A 40 2.52 10.24 -6.53
CA MET A 40 1.60 11.32 -6.12
C MET A 40 1.20 12.21 -7.29
N ARG A 41 2.12 12.43 -8.24
CA ARG A 41 1.87 13.12 -9.50
C ARG A 41 2.63 12.38 -10.59
N ASN A 42 1.91 12.03 -11.67
CA ASN A 42 2.50 11.45 -12.86
C ASN A 42 2.56 12.52 -13.95
N SER A 43 3.76 13.03 -14.25
CA SER A 43 3.96 14.10 -15.22
C SER A 43 4.25 13.59 -16.63
N ASN A 44 3.44 12.65 -17.15
CA ASN A 44 3.49 12.24 -18.56
C ASN A 44 3.13 13.37 -19.56
N THR A 45 2.93 14.61 -19.08
CA THR A 45 2.67 15.81 -19.87
C THR A 45 3.86 16.77 -19.81
N THR A 46 4.24 17.31 -20.96
CA THR A 46 5.42 18.16 -21.24
C THR A 46 5.41 19.56 -20.60
N THR A 47 4.60 19.81 -19.57
CA THR A 47 4.46 21.12 -18.92
C THR A 47 4.37 21.07 -17.39
N GLY A 48 4.56 19.91 -16.74
CA GLY A 48 4.34 19.74 -15.29
C GLY A 48 5.63 19.66 -14.48
N ASP A 49 5.53 20.02 -13.19
CA ASP A 49 6.62 20.11 -12.19
C ASP A 49 7.38 18.80 -11.89
N GLY A 50 7.35 17.79 -12.77
CA GLY A 50 8.05 16.52 -12.60
C GLY A 50 7.24 15.45 -11.85
N THR A 51 7.62 14.19 -12.03
CA THR A 51 7.00 13.05 -11.32
C THR A 51 7.49 12.98 -9.88
N ILE A 52 6.56 12.74 -8.94
CA ILE A 52 6.88 12.59 -7.51
C ILE A 52 6.57 11.16 -7.07
N ILE A 53 7.60 10.47 -6.56
CA ILE A 53 7.46 9.15 -5.93
C ILE A 53 7.52 9.33 -4.41
N PHE A 54 6.39 9.10 -3.75
CA PHE A 54 6.33 9.02 -2.30
C PHE A 54 6.63 7.60 -1.83
N GLN A 55 7.62 7.46 -0.96
CA GLN A 55 8.06 6.17 -0.44
C GLN A 55 7.59 5.99 0.99
N HIS A 56 6.68 5.04 1.22
CA HIS A 56 6.18 4.81 2.58
C HIS A 56 7.28 4.27 3.51
N TRP A 57 8.21 3.46 3.01
CA TRP A 57 9.21 2.81 3.88
C TRP A 57 10.17 3.80 4.55
N THR A 58 10.52 4.92 3.90
CA THR A 58 11.37 5.97 4.49
C THR A 58 10.66 6.75 5.59
N HIS A 59 9.34 6.87 5.50
CA HIS A 59 8.51 7.59 6.46
C HIS A 59 8.05 6.67 7.60
N ARG A 60 7.69 5.43 7.28
CA ARG A 60 7.27 4.39 8.23
C ARG A 60 8.38 3.95 9.17
N ASP A 61 9.65 4.12 8.80
CA ASP A 61 10.79 3.99 9.71
C ASP A 61 10.75 5.01 10.88
N LYS A 62 9.98 6.09 10.74
CA LYS A 62 10.00 7.21 11.68
C LYS A 62 8.63 7.59 12.23
N TYR A 63 7.57 7.41 11.46
CA TYR A 63 6.27 8.00 11.73
C TYR A 63 5.15 6.97 11.66
N SER A 64 4.10 7.21 12.43
CA SER A 64 2.90 6.39 12.39
C SER A 64 2.08 6.71 11.14
N CYS A 65 1.20 5.79 10.74
CA CYS A 65 0.23 6.03 9.69
C CYS A 65 -0.74 7.16 10.08
N ARG A 66 -1.13 7.20 11.37
CA ARG A 66 -2.06 8.20 11.92
C ARG A 66 -1.55 9.62 11.72
N LEU A 67 -0.27 9.85 12.00
CA LEU A 67 0.32 11.18 11.92
C LEU A 67 0.15 11.78 10.52
N CYS A 68 0.35 10.99 9.46
CA CYS A 68 0.15 11.48 8.10
C CYS A 68 -1.32 11.54 7.70
N HIS A 69 -2.08 10.48 7.95
CA HIS A 69 -3.41 10.33 7.36
C HIS A 69 -4.56 10.92 8.19
N VAL A 70 -4.33 11.18 9.48
CA VAL A 70 -5.29 11.85 10.37
C VAL A 70 -4.81 13.26 10.70
N ASP A 71 -3.60 13.40 11.25
CA ASP A 71 -3.17 14.71 11.77
C ASP A 71 -2.78 15.68 10.64
N LEU A 72 -2.15 15.16 9.58
CA LEU A 72 -1.80 15.94 8.38
C LEU A 72 -2.82 15.80 7.23
N GLU A 73 -3.90 15.05 7.46
CA GLU A 73 -5.03 14.90 6.53
C GLU A 73 -4.65 14.40 5.12
N PHE A 74 -3.53 13.68 4.97
CA PHE A 74 -3.25 12.99 3.72
C PHE A 74 -4.30 11.91 3.48
N SER A 75 -4.99 11.97 2.33
CA SER A 75 -5.85 10.88 1.91
C SER A 75 -5.07 9.57 1.81
N GLN A 76 -5.72 8.47 2.17
CA GLN A 76 -5.21 7.12 1.98
C GLN A 76 -5.31 6.69 0.51
N TYR A 77 -5.99 7.46 -0.33
CA TYR A 77 -6.17 7.20 -1.76
C TYR A 77 -5.25 8.11 -2.59
N ALA A 78 -4.57 7.51 -3.57
CA ALA A 78 -3.66 8.24 -4.43
C ALA A 78 -4.41 9.30 -5.25
N GLY A 79 -3.92 10.55 -5.21
CA GLY A 79 -4.50 11.68 -5.96
C GLY A 79 -5.56 12.49 -5.22
N ASP A 80 -6.03 12.06 -4.05
CA ASP A 80 -7.17 12.68 -3.36
C ASP A 80 -6.82 13.89 -2.48
N SER A 81 -5.56 14.05 -2.06
CA SER A 81 -5.16 15.13 -1.13
C SER A 81 -5.01 16.51 -1.79
N TRP A 82 -5.08 16.61 -3.13
CA TRP A 82 -4.98 17.85 -3.92
C TRP A 82 -3.89 18.86 -3.47
N ILE A 83 -2.71 18.34 -3.15
CA ILE A 83 -1.60 19.09 -2.53
C ILE A 83 -1.05 20.15 -3.51
N THR A 84 -0.94 21.39 -3.06
CA THR A 84 -0.28 22.47 -3.79
C THR A 84 1.09 22.83 -3.20
N GLU A 85 1.91 23.55 -3.98
CA GLU A 85 3.17 24.09 -3.47
C GLU A 85 2.93 25.17 -2.41
N ASP A 86 1.87 25.96 -2.55
CA ASP A 86 1.48 26.96 -1.55
C ASP A 86 1.12 26.29 -0.22
N ASP A 87 0.37 25.18 -0.24
CA ASP A 87 0.11 24.39 0.97
C ASP A 87 1.40 23.94 1.65
N ASN A 88 2.38 23.45 0.87
CA ASN A 88 3.66 23.03 1.41
C ASN A 88 4.44 24.21 2.01
N ARG A 89 4.42 25.38 1.38
CA ARG A 89 5.07 26.59 1.91
C ARG A 89 4.42 27.10 3.19
N ASP A 90 3.11 26.92 3.32
CA ASP A 90 2.34 27.24 4.52
C ASP A 90 2.48 26.18 5.63
N GLY A 91 3.38 25.21 5.47
CA GLY A 91 3.68 24.20 6.48
C GLY A 91 2.65 23.07 6.55
N ARG A 92 1.80 22.91 5.53
CA ARG A 92 0.88 21.77 5.39
C ARG A 92 1.56 20.63 4.63
N PHE A 93 0.96 19.44 4.68
CA PHE A 93 1.40 18.25 3.94
C PHE A 93 2.91 17.97 4.06
N CYS A 94 3.67 18.04 2.96
CA CYS A 94 5.09 17.76 2.96
C CYS A 94 5.86 18.80 3.78
N GLY A 95 5.42 20.07 3.71
CA GLY A 95 6.02 21.20 4.42
C GLY A 95 5.94 21.12 5.93
N ALA A 96 5.01 20.33 6.48
CA ALA A 96 4.90 20.11 7.93
C ALA A 96 6.19 19.53 8.52
N CYS A 97 6.89 18.68 7.74
CA CYS A 97 8.16 18.08 8.13
C CYS A 97 9.34 18.59 7.30
N HIS A 98 9.15 18.83 6.00
CA HIS A 98 10.19 19.35 5.11
C HIS A 98 10.41 20.86 5.29
N ASN A 99 10.65 21.28 6.54
CA ASN A 99 10.78 22.66 6.99
C ASN A 99 12.23 23.02 7.38
N GLY A 100 13.19 22.12 7.13
CA GLY A 100 14.59 22.30 7.52
C GLY A 100 14.90 21.96 8.97
N GLN A 101 13.89 21.63 9.79
CA GLN A 101 14.04 21.25 11.20
C GLN A 101 13.75 19.76 11.41
N GLU A 102 12.58 19.28 10.97
CA GLU A 102 12.21 17.85 11.10
C GLU A 102 12.81 17.00 9.97
N ALA A 103 12.83 17.53 8.76
CA ALA A 103 13.44 16.95 7.57
C ALA A 103 14.09 18.04 6.71
N PHE A 104 14.71 17.63 5.60
CA PHE A 104 15.31 18.58 4.65
C PHE A 104 14.27 19.60 4.15
N PRO A 105 14.67 20.85 3.86
CA PRO A 105 13.74 21.92 3.49
C PRO A 105 13.05 21.68 2.14
N ILE A 106 11.81 22.16 2.03
CA ILE A 106 10.89 21.93 0.90
C ILE A 106 11.43 22.49 -0.43
N ASP A 107 12.30 23.50 -0.38
CA ASP A 107 12.90 24.14 -1.55
C ASP A 107 13.96 23.30 -2.27
N GLN A 108 14.29 22.11 -1.76
CA GLN A 108 15.14 21.13 -2.44
C GLN A 108 14.35 20.34 -3.49
N CYS A 109 13.77 21.03 -4.48
CA CYS A 109 12.77 20.50 -5.42
C CYS A 109 13.17 19.15 -6.05
N ALA A 110 14.44 19.03 -6.47
CA ALA A 110 15.00 17.83 -7.11
C ALA A 110 14.94 16.56 -6.24
N ARG A 111 14.75 16.67 -4.93
CA ARG A 111 14.63 15.49 -4.05
C ARG A 111 13.29 14.80 -4.15
N CYS A 112 12.27 15.54 -4.59
CA CYS A 112 10.90 15.04 -4.74
C CYS A 112 10.51 14.96 -6.21
N HIS A 113 10.88 15.97 -7.00
CA HIS A 113 10.44 16.18 -8.37
C HIS A 113 11.48 15.66 -9.37
N ALA A 114 11.10 14.62 -10.11
CA ALA A 114 11.89 14.15 -11.24
C ALA A 114 11.81 15.16 -12.40
N ARG A 115 12.89 15.91 -12.63
CA ARG A 115 13.00 16.92 -13.71
C ARG A 115 12.76 16.38 -15.11
N ASP A 116 13.14 15.13 -15.34
CA ASP A 116 13.03 14.44 -16.63
C ASP A 116 13.01 12.91 -16.39
N PRO A 117 12.73 12.10 -17.43
CA PRO A 117 12.73 10.64 -17.31
C PRO A 117 14.07 10.03 -16.86
N ALA A 118 15.21 10.63 -17.22
CA ALA A 118 16.51 10.11 -16.81
C ALA A 118 16.75 10.33 -15.31
N HIS A 119 16.35 11.49 -14.79
CA HIS A 119 16.39 11.77 -13.36
C HIS A 119 15.41 10.88 -12.59
N LEU A 120 14.22 10.60 -13.13
CA LEU A 120 13.26 9.66 -12.51
C LEU A 120 13.89 8.26 -12.37
N GLU A 121 14.56 7.78 -13.41
CA GLU A 121 15.22 6.48 -13.38
C GLU A 121 16.39 6.47 -12.39
N GLN A 122 17.19 7.53 -12.36
CA GLN A 122 18.24 7.67 -11.36
C GLN A 122 17.68 7.60 -9.92
N MET A 123 16.60 8.34 -9.64
CA MET A 123 15.94 8.31 -8.34
C MET A 123 15.46 6.90 -7.98
N ARG A 124 14.86 6.16 -8.94
CA ARG A 124 14.42 4.77 -8.72
C ARG A 124 15.58 3.86 -8.32
N GLN A 125 16.71 3.95 -9.02
CA GLN A 125 17.90 3.15 -8.72
C GLN A 125 18.51 3.50 -7.35
N GLU A 126 18.56 4.78 -7.00
CA GLU A 126 19.02 5.24 -5.69
C GLU A 126 18.10 4.75 -4.57
N ASN A 127 16.78 4.83 -4.78
CA ASN A 127 15.78 4.34 -3.85
C ASN A 127 15.86 2.83 -3.64
N GLU A 128 16.05 2.05 -4.72
CA GLU A 128 16.23 0.60 -4.65
C GLU A 128 17.45 0.24 -3.78
N ARG A 129 18.61 0.86 -4.06
CA ARG A 129 19.84 0.62 -3.28
C ARG A 129 19.66 1.00 -1.82
N ALA A 130 19.02 2.15 -1.56
CA ALA A 130 18.75 2.62 -0.21
C ALA A 130 17.80 1.67 0.54
N PHE A 131 16.75 1.19 -0.14
CA PHE A 131 15.80 0.25 0.43
C PHE A 131 16.47 -1.06 0.85
N TYR A 132 17.27 -1.69 -0.02
CA TYR A 132 17.90 -2.97 0.33
C TYR A 132 18.95 -2.83 1.44
N LYS A 133 19.68 -1.71 1.48
CA LYS A 133 20.57 -1.39 2.60
C LYS A 133 19.78 -1.22 3.90
N PHE A 134 18.62 -0.56 3.85
CA PHE A 134 17.72 -0.39 4.97
C PHE A 134 17.10 -1.72 5.43
N GLN A 135 16.65 -2.55 4.50
CA GLN A 135 16.02 -3.83 4.78
C GLN A 135 17.00 -4.83 5.41
N ALA A 136 18.28 -4.80 5.03
CA ALA A 136 19.29 -5.74 5.51
C ALA A 136 19.50 -5.73 7.04
N ARG A 137 19.13 -4.64 7.72
CA ARG A 137 19.24 -4.50 9.19
C ARG A 137 17.95 -4.84 9.94
N LEU A 138 16.90 -5.27 9.24
CA LEU A 138 15.58 -5.50 9.81
C LEU A 138 15.14 -6.97 9.71
N PRO A 139 14.25 -7.44 10.60
CA PRO A 139 13.65 -8.76 10.51
C PRO A 139 12.94 -8.95 9.16
N ARG A 140 13.08 -10.15 8.59
CA ARG A 140 12.52 -10.52 7.29
C ARG A 140 11.08 -11.00 7.44
N ALA A 141 10.26 -10.65 6.47
CA ALA A 141 8.95 -11.25 6.24
C ALA A 141 8.89 -11.88 4.85
N ASP A 142 8.01 -12.85 4.67
CA ASP A 142 7.75 -13.50 3.37
C ASP A 142 6.79 -12.70 2.48
N TYR A 143 6.36 -11.52 2.94
CA TYR A 143 5.29 -10.76 2.34
C TYR A 143 5.55 -9.25 2.28
N GLY A 144 4.71 -8.55 1.52
CA GLY A 144 4.78 -7.10 1.36
C GLY A 144 6.10 -6.67 0.75
N ASN A 145 6.79 -5.75 1.41
CA ASN A 145 8.14 -5.33 1.02
C ASN A 145 9.25 -6.25 1.58
N GLY A 146 8.91 -7.34 2.26
CA GLY A 146 9.86 -8.31 2.82
C GLY A 146 10.45 -7.90 4.18
N ILE A 147 9.89 -6.88 4.83
CA ILE A 147 10.25 -6.46 6.20
C ILE A 147 9.12 -6.85 7.15
N ASP A 148 9.45 -7.51 8.27
CA ASP A 148 8.51 -7.68 9.38
C ASP A 148 8.56 -6.41 10.25
N TRP A 149 7.71 -5.44 9.89
CA TRP A 149 7.62 -4.14 10.56
C TRP A 149 7.18 -4.27 12.02
N MET A 150 6.29 -5.21 12.34
CA MET A 150 5.86 -5.42 13.72
C MET A 150 7.02 -5.96 14.55
N LYS A 151 7.76 -6.95 14.02
CA LYS A 151 8.92 -7.48 14.74
C LYS A 151 10.03 -6.46 14.88
N ALA A 152 10.24 -5.62 13.87
CA ALA A 152 11.20 -4.53 13.92
C ALA A 152 10.88 -3.52 15.03
N GLU A 153 9.61 -3.17 15.19
CA GLU A 153 9.12 -2.29 16.27
C GLU A 153 9.22 -2.97 17.64
N GLU A 154 8.79 -4.24 17.76
CA GLU A 154 8.90 -5.02 19.01
C GLU A 154 10.34 -5.12 19.51
N LEU A 155 11.30 -5.27 18.59
CA LEU A 155 12.74 -5.31 18.89
C LEU A 155 13.37 -3.93 19.10
N GLY A 156 12.61 -2.85 18.95
CA GLY A 156 13.10 -1.47 19.06
C GLY A 156 14.05 -1.04 17.95
N LEU A 157 14.11 -1.77 16.83
CA LEU A 157 14.91 -1.44 15.65
C LEU A 157 14.31 -0.28 14.84
N ILE A 158 13.02 -0.02 15.05
CA ILE A 158 12.24 1.11 14.53
C ILE A 158 11.56 1.78 15.72
N ARG A 159 11.62 3.11 15.78
CA ARG A 159 10.99 3.90 16.85
C ARG A 159 10.05 4.91 16.21
N ILE A 160 8.77 4.68 16.40
CA ILE A 160 7.70 5.47 15.77
C ILE A 160 7.47 6.74 16.58
N LYS A 161 7.60 7.88 15.91
CA LYS A 161 7.12 9.18 16.37
C LYS A 161 5.68 9.35 15.91
N ASP A 162 4.77 9.41 16.88
CA ASP A 162 3.33 9.54 16.64
C ASP A 162 2.82 10.97 16.89
N SER A 163 3.70 11.97 16.96
CA SER A 163 3.29 13.36 17.14
C SER A 163 4.24 14.35 16.49
N LEU A 164 3.68 15.47 16.02
CA LEU A 164 4.42 16.64 15.55
C LEU A 164 4.04 17.87 16.37
N PRO A 165 5.01 18.62 16.93
CA PRO A 165 4.73 19.87 17.63
C PRO A 165 3.92 20.84 16.77
N GLY A 166 2.87 21.42 17.33
CA GLY A 166 2.00 22.38 16.64
C GLY A 166 0.97 21.76 15.67
N ILE A 167 1.06 20.46 15.40
CA ILE A 167 0.12 19.73 14.53
C ILE A 167 -0.70 18.74 15.34
N THR A 168 -0.04 17.83 16.06
CA THR A 168 -0.72 16.80 16.82
C THR A 168 -1.31 17.38 18.09
N SER A 169 -2.62 17.20 18.27
CA SER A 169 -3.29 17.65 19.49
C SER A 169 -2.76 16.91 20.73
N THR A 170 -2.61 17.61 21.84
CA THR A 170 -2.13 17.08 23.13
C THR A 170 -3.06 16.03 23.76
N ARG A 171 -4.23 15.75 23.19
CA ARG A 171 -5.21 14.77 23.68
C ARG A 171 -5.03 13.35 23.13
N VAL A 172 -3.99 13.10 22.34
CA VAL A 172 -3.70 11.73 21.91
C VAL A 172 -2.90 11.04 22.99
N ASP A 173 -3.58 10.61 24.05
CA ASP A 173 -3.02 9.63 24.98
C ASP A 173 -2.54 8.45 24.15
N SER A 174 -1.31 8.00 24.40
CA SER A 174 -0.77 6.78 23.82
C SER A 174 -1.82 5.69 23.95
N VAL A 175 -2.43 5.30 22.82
CA VAL A 175 -3.56 4.38 22.85
C VAL A 175 -3.00 2.98 23.10
N ASP A 176 -2.77 2.63 24.35
CA ASP A 176 -2.57 1.23 24.74
C ASP A 176 -3.93 0.54 24.74
N ASN A 177 -4.30 -0.01 23.59
CA ASN A 177 -5.48 -0.85 23.46
C ASN A 177 -5.06 -2.28 23.20
N GLN A 178 -5.09 -3.12 24.24
CA GLN A 178 -4.69 -4.52 24.17
C GLN A 178 -5.83 -5.48 23.78
N ARG A 179 -7.03 -4.96 23.45
CA ARG A 179 -8.18 -5.82 23.17
C ARG A 179 -8.05 -6.55 21.85
N ASN A 180 -8.45 -7.82 21.86
CA ASN A 180 -8.68 -8.60 20.66
C ASN A 180 -10.19 -8.71 20.42
N GLU A 181 -10.60 -8.52 19.17
CA GLU A 181 -11.97 -8.71 18.73
C GLU A 181 -12.05 -10.00 17.93
N SER A 182 -12.90 -10.92 18.38
CA SER A 182 -13.18 -12.16 17.65
C SER A 182 -14.38 -11.96 16.74
N LEU A 183 -14.23 -12.34 15.48
CA LEU A 183 -15.28 -12.27 14.46
C LEU A 183 -15.59 -13.68 13.96
N LYS A 184 -16.88 -13.99 13.83
CA LYS A 184 -17.33 -15.25 13.24
C LYS A 184 -17.57 -15.06 11.73
N PRO A 185 -17.05 -15.96 10.88
CA PRO A 185 -17.36 -15.93 9.47
C PRO A 185 -18.83 -16.30 9.24
N LEU A 186 -19.38 -15.85 8.10
CA LEU A 186 -20.74 -16.20 7.70
C LEU A 186 -20.88 -17.69 7.32
N SER A 187 -19.81 -18.30 6.81
CA SER A 187 -19.76 -19.74 6.52
C SER A 187 -19.21 -20.51 7.70
N ALA A 188 -19.91 -21.55 8.12
CA ALA A 188 -19.52 -22.40 9.26
C ALA A 188 -18.23 -23.19 9.01
N ASP A 189 -17.85 -23.39 7.74
CA ASP A 189 -16.64 -24.13 7.36
C ASP A 189 -15.36 -23.29 7.47
N LEU A 190 -15.51 -21.97 7.61
CA LEU A 190 -14.39 -21.05 7.77
C LEU A 190 -14.00 -20.94 9.26
N PRO A 191 -12.69 -20.91 9.59
CA PRO A 191 -12.25 -20.63 10.95
C PRO A 191 -12.58 -19.21 11.40
N ASP A 192 -12.74 -19.02 12.71
CA ASP A 192 -12.93 -17.71 13.33
C ASP A 192 -11.76 -16.76 13.00
N ILE A 193 -12.02 -15.46 13.00
CA ILE A 193 -11.05 -14.38 12.75
C ILE A 193 -10.73 -13.67 14.05
N ILE A 194 -9.46 -13.31 14.27
CA ILE A 194 -9.05 -12.47 15.40
C ILE A 194 -8.43 -11.17 14.87
N PHE A 195 -8.98 -10.04 15.29
CA PHE A 195 -8.39 -8.73 15.12
C PHE A 195 -7.75 -8.26 16.43
N SER A 196 -6.50 -7.79 16.38
CA SER A 196 -5.79 -7.31 17.58
C SER A 196 -5.58 -5.82 17.53
N HIS A 197 -6.20 -5.07 18.46
CA HIS A 197 -5.96 -3.63 18.57
C HIS A 197 -4.49 -3.35 18.88
N LYS A 198 -3.86 -4.14 19.76
CA LYS A 198 -2.45 -3.96 20.17
C LYS A 198 -1.52 -3.83 18.97
N LYS A 199 -1.73 -4.68 17.96
CA LYS A 199 -0.90 -4.72 16.74
C LYS A 199 -1.18 -3.55 15.78
N HIS A 200 -2.36 -2.93 15.87
CA HIS A 200 -2.80 -1.88 14.94
C HIS A 200 -2.64 -0.48 15.51
N VAL A 201 -2.98 -0.25 16.78
CA VAL A 201 -3.02 1.09 17.37
C VAL A 201 -1.64 1.74 17.49
N THR A 202 -0.57 0.96 17.66
CA THR A 202 0.81 1.47 17.65
C THR A 202 1.16 2.20 16.36
N TRP A 203 0.64 1.72 15.22
CA TRP A 203 0.92 2.30 13.91
C TRP A 203 -0.18 3.24 13.42
N ASN A 204 -1.43 2.99 13.80
CA ASN A 204 -2.60 3.62 13.19
C ASN A 204 -3.41 4.49 14.19
N GLY A 205 -3.24 4.30 15.50
CA GLY A 205 -4.16 4.83 16.51
C GLY A 205 -5.64 4.56 16.22
N CYS A 206 -6.54 5.27 16.90
CA CYS A 206 -7.99 5.04 16.76
C CYS A 206 -8.59 5.68 15.49
N GLY A 207 -8.18 6.91 15.16
CA GLY A 207 -8.80 7.73 14.11
C GLY A 207 -8.60 7.19 12.69
N MET A 208 -7.63 6.29 12.49
CA MET A 208 -7.44 5.63 11.19
C MET A 208 -8.52 4.58 10.87
N CYS A 209 -9.27 4.13 11.87
CA CYS A 209 -10.26 3.07 11.72
C CYS A 209 -11.67 3.48 12.13
N HIS A 210 -11.81 4.45 13.04
CA HIS A 210 -13.08 4.84 13.64
C HIS A 210 -13.40 6.32 13.38
N PRO A 211 -14.69 6.65 13.17
CA PRO A 211 -15.83 5.75 13.07
C PRO A 211 -15.96 5.04 11.71
N GLU A 212 -15.13 5.42 10.74
CA GLU A 212 -15.06 4.77 9.43
C GLU A 212 -13.63 4.30 9.14
N PRO A 213 -13.44 3.11 8.55
CA PRO A 213 -14.50 2.24 8.01
C PRO A 213 -15.18 1.34 9.05
N PHE A 214 -14.73 1.33 10.30
CA PHE A 214 -15.26 0.46 11.35
C PHE A 214 -15.99 1.24 12.42
N GLN A 215 -17.21 0.83 12.71
CA GLN A 215 -17.94 1.36 13.87
C GLN A 215 -17.25 0.95 15.18
N PRO A 216 -17.27 1.78 16.24
CA PRO A 216 -16.65 1.47 17.54
C PRO A 216 -17.48 0.45 18.36
N ALA A 217 -18.00 -0.58 17.69
CA ALA A 217 -18.76 -1.68 18.26
C ALA A 217 -18.42 -2.98 17.51
N ASN A 218 -18.08 -4.04 18.25
CA ASN A 218 -17.69 -5.32 17.65
C ASN A 218 -18.86 -5.91 16.82
N GLY A 219 -18.54 -6.43 15.63
CA GLY A 219 -19.53 -7.02 14.72
C GLY A 219 -20.50 -6.02 14.06
N ALA A 220 -20.45 -4.73 14.39
CA ALA A 220 -21.37 -3.73 13.85
C ALA A 220 -21.09 -3.36 12.38
N THR A 221 -19.88 -3.64 11.90
CA THR A 221 -19.49 -3.38 10.50
C THR A 221 -19.52 -4.69 9.71
N PRO A 222 -20.38 -4.84 8.69
CA PRO A 222 -20.41 -6.05 7.87
C PRO A 222 -19.11 -6.20 7.05
N ILE A 223 -18.36 -7.26 7.34
CA ILE A 223 -17.09 -7.57 6.68
C ILE A 223 -17.28 -8.75 5.72
N SER A 224 -16.72 -8.64 4.52
CA SER A 224 -16.62 -9.77 3.60
C SER A 224 -15.27 -9.76 2.89
N MET A 225 -14.78 -10.94 2.51
CA MET A 225 -13.57 -11.03 1.71
C MET A 225 -13.69 -10.28 0.39
N ARG A 226 -14.88 -10.21 -0.22
CA ARG A 226 -15.12 -9.42 -1.44
C ARG A 226 -14.76 -7.94 -1.23
N ARG A 227 -15.22 -7.33 -0.12
CA ARG A 227 -14.91 -5.94 0.23
C ARG A 227 -13.43 -5.75 0.57
N ILE A 228 -12.84 -6.73 1.26
CA ILE A 228 -11.41 -6.70 1.60
C ILE A 228 -10.56 -6.73 0.32
N VAL A 229 -10.82 -7.64 -0.61
CA VAL A 229 -10.04 -7.72 -1.86
C VAL A 229 -10.28 -6.54 -2.80
N SER A 230 -11.41 -5.83 -2.68
CA SER A 230 -11.67 -4.59 -3.42
C SER A 230 -11.03 -3.34 -2.79
N GLY A 231 -10.24 -3.49 -1.73
CA GLY A 231 -9.53 -2.39 -1.08
C GLY A 231 -10.33 -1.66 0.01
N GLU A 232 -11.49 -2.19 0.41
CA GLU A 232 -12.26 -1.66 1.55
C GLU A 232 -11.88 -2.35 2.86
N LEU A 233 -12.28 -1.76 4.00
CA LEU A 233 -12.11 -2.34 5.33
C LEU A 233 -10.62 -2.67 5.59
N CYS A 234 -10.29 -3.93 5.90
CA CYS A 234 -8.91 -4.40 6.08
C CYS A 234 -8.05 -4.18 4.83
N GLY A 235 -8.67 -4.23 3.65
CA GLY A 235 -8.03 -4.05 2.34
C GLY A 235 -7.54 -2.63 2.07
N ARG A 236 -7.95 -1.64 2.88
CA ARG A 236 -7.37 -0.28 2.80
C ARG A 236 -5.86 -0.31 3.04
N CYS A 237 -5.40 -1.24 3.88
CA CYS A 237 -3.99 -1.41 4.23
C CYS A 237 -3.40 -2.74 3.78
N HIS A 238 -4.11 -3.86 4.00
CA HIS A 238 -3.61 -5.20 3.66
C HIS A 238 -3.70 -5.45 2.16
N GLY A 239 -2.54 -5.69 1.53
CA GLY A 239 -2.41 -5.81 0.07
C GLY A 239 -1.89 -4.53 -0.60
N THR A 240 -1.89 -3.39 0.09
CA THR A 240 -1.34 -2.13 -0.39
C THR A 240 -0.02 -1.80 0.32
N VAL A 241 -0.07 -1.54 1.62
CA VAL A 241 1.07 -1.11 2.45
C VAL A 241 1.36 -2.06 3.62
N ALA A 242 0.46 -3.00 3.89
CA ALA A 242 0.61 -4.10 4.84
C ALA A 242 0.51 -5.44 4.10
N PHE A 243 0.78 -6.55 4.79
CA PHE A 243 0.83 -7.88 4.18
C PHE A 243 -0.37 -8.19 3.26
N PRO A 244 -0.18 -8.97 2.19
CA PRO A 244 -1.22 -9.27 1.22
C PRO A 244 -2.28 -10.20 1.79
N VAL A 245 -3.52 -10.01 1.37
CA VAL A 245 -4.71 -10.75 1.83
C VAL A 245 -4.81 -12.20 1.31
N ARG A 246 -3.69 -12.78 0.86
CA ARG A 246 -3.64 -14.14 0.31
C ARG A 246 -3.29 -15.19 1.36
N ASP A 247 -2.60 -14.79 2.42
CA ASP A 247 -2.34 -15.68 3.54
C ASP A 247 -3.51 -15.59 4.54
N CYS A 248 -4.37 -16.60 4.46
CA CYS A 248 -5.57 -16.66 5.28
C CYS A 248 -5.24 -16.79 6.78
N THR A 249 -4.09 -17.40 7.13
CA THR A 249 -3.72 -17.72 8.51
C THR A 249 -3.26 -16.51 9.31
N LEU A 250 -2.97 -15.40 8.65
CA LEU A 250 -2.64 -14.13 9.32
C LEU A 250 -3.86 -13.48 9.99
N CYS A 251 -5.08 -13.86 9.57
CA CYS A 251 -6.34 -13.36 10.14
C CYS A 251 -7.18 -14.48 10.76
N HIS A 252 -7.30 -15.61 10.05
CA HIS A 252 -8.08 -16.76 10.50
C HIS A 252 -7.27 -17.59 11.51
N THR A 253 -7.95 -18.03 12.56
CA THR A 253 -7.39 -18.80 13.68
C THR A 253 -6.80 -20.16 13.29
N ARG A 254 -7.17 -20.68 12.11
CA ARG A 254 -6.70 -21.96 11.56
C ARG A 254 -6.57 -21.86 10.03
N PRO A 255 -5.83 -22.77 9.38
CA PRO A 255 -5.79 -22.85 7.92
C PRO A 255 -7.19 -22.95 7.30
N VAL A 256 -7.45 -22.08 6.33
CA VAL A 256 -8.68 -22.11 5.52
C VAL A 256 -8.54 -23.20 4.47
N LYS A 257 -9.41 -24.22 4.52
CA LYS A 257 -9.55 -25.18 3.43
C LYS A 257 -10.49 -24.59 2.40
N MET A 258 -9.96 -24.14 1.26
CA MET A 258 -10.80 -23.79 0.13
C MET A 258 -11.41 -25.08 -0.39
N GLY A 259 -12.73 -25.25 -0.22
CA GLY A 259 -13.45 -26.39 -0.78
C GLY A 259 -13.34 -26.35 -2.30
N TYR A 260 -12.73 -27.38 -2.87
CA TYR A 260 -12.86 -27.72 -4.29
C TYR A 260 -13.95 -28.78 -4.43
#